data_AF-A0A5N8X0D1-F1
#
_entry.id   AF-A0A5N8X0D1-F1
#
_cell.length_a   1.000
_cell.length_b   1.000
_cell.length_c   1.000
_cell.angle_alpha   90.00
_cell.angle_beta   90.00
_cell.angle_gamma   90.00
#
_symmetry.space_group_name_H-M   'P 1'
#
loop_
_entity.id
_entity.type
_entity.pdbx_description
1 polymer ?
#
loop_
_entity_poly.entity_id
_entity_poly.type
_entity_poly.pdbx_seq_one_letter_code
_entity_poly.pdbx_strand_id
1 'polypeptide(L)' 'MDFEIRRIRTAQGPVKLSRERAAYSRLVQQGYSNKEACRLVGVDERTGRKWRNGRSADRRQKAAP' A
#
# COMPACT_ATOMS: atom_id res chain seq x y z
N MET A 1 16.58 -2.38 -8.71
CA MET A 1 16.03 -2.33 -7.34
C MET A 1 15.27 -3.62 -7.12
N ASP A 2 15.88 -4.56 -6.42
CA ASP A 2 15.31 -5.88 -6.14
C ASP A 2 14.29 -5.75 -5.00
N PHE A 3 13.10 -5.26 -5.33
CA PHE A 3 11.96 -5.36 -4.43
C PHE A 3 11.50 -6.81 -4.48
N GLU A 4 12.04 -7.65 -3.61
CA GLU A 4 11.68 -9.06 -3.57
C GLU A 4 10.18 -9.17 -3.27
N ILE A 5 9.48 -9.60 -4.32
CA ILE A 5 8.04 -9.83 -4.34
C ILE A 5 7.72 -10.78 -3.19
N ARG A 6 6.70 -10.45 -2.38
CA ARG A 6 6.14 -11.43 -1.47
C ARG A 6 5.70 -12.67 -2.25
N ARG A 7 6.51 -13.74 -2.18
CA ARG A 7 6.22 -15.02 -2.83
C ARG A 7 4.93 -15.65 -2.33
N ILE A 8 4.52 -15.33 -1.09
CA ILE A 8 3.34 -15.90 -0.45
C ILE A 8 2.34 -14.79 -0.14
N ARG A 9 1.19 -14.83 -0.82
CA ARG A 9 0.05 -13.91 -0.65
C ARG A 9 -1.00 -14.52 0.30
N THR A 10 -0.59 -14.93 1.50
CA THR A 10 -1.53 -15.46 2.51
C THR A 10 -2.15 -14.34 3.34
N ALA A 11 -3.40 -14.53 3.79
CA ALA A 11 -4.08 -13.59 4.65
C ALA A 11 -3.37 -13.49 6.01
N GLN A 12 -2.70 -12.36 6.26
CA GLN A 12 -1.86 -12.11 7.45
C GLN A 12 -2.65 -11.70 8.71
N GLY A 13 -3.99 -11.68 8.67
CA GLY A 13 -4.80 -11.11 9.77
C GLY A 13 -4.57 -9.60 9.93
N PRO A 14 -4.94 -8.98 11.07
CA PRO A 14 -4.86 -7.54 11.30
C PRO A 14 -3.43 -7.06 11.59
N VAL A 15 -2.42 -7.58 10.90
CA VAL A 15 -1.02 -7.12 11.04
C VAL A 15 -0.84 -5.84 10.23
N LYS A 16 -0.34 -4.78 10.86
CA LYS A 16 -0.04 -3.52 10.20
C LYS A 16 1.10 -3.73 9.18
N LEU A 17 0.76 -3.63 7.89
CA LEU A 17 1.64 -3.70 6.71
C LEU A 17 2.62 -2.50 6.63
N SER A 18 3.34 -2.20 7.72
CA SER A 18 4.13 -0.97 7.86
C SER A 18 5.38 -0.95 6.96
N ARG A 19 6.04 -2.11 6.77
CA ARG A 19 7.21 -2.23 5.88
C ARG A 19 6.83 -2.04 4.42
N GLU A 20 5.68 -2.59 4.06
CA GLU A 20 5.08 -2.56 2.74
C GLU A 20 4.60 -1.15 2.40
N ARG A 21 4.00 -0.45 3.37
CA ARG A 21 3.64 0.97 3.20
C ARG A 21 4.87 1.84 2.97
N ALA A 22 5.97 1.58 3.66
CA ALA A 22 7.23 2.29 3.43
C ALA A 22 7.82 2.00 2.03
N ALA A 23 7.83 0.72 1.62
CA ALA A 23 8.28 0.32 0.28
C ALA A 23 7.42 0.94 -0.83
N TYR A 24 6.09 0.89 -0.67
CA TYR A 24 5.15 1.54 -1.57
C TYR A 24 5.37 3.05 -1.65
N SER A 25 5.54 3.73 -0.51
CA SER A 25 5.80 5.18 -0.47
C SER A 25 7.09 5.52 -1.24
N ARG A 26 8.14 4.72 -1.09
CA ARG A 26 9.41 4.92 -1.82
C ARG A 26 9.25 4.72 -3.32
N LEU A 27 8.41 3.78 -3.76
CA LEU A 27 8.12 3.55 -5.18
C LEU A 27 7.30 4.70 -5.78
N VAL A 28 6.26 5.16 -5.09
CA VAL A 28 5.45 6.30 -5.56
C VAL A 28 6.28 7.59 -5.61
N GLN A 29 7.18 7.81 -4.65
CA GLN A 29 8.10 8.96 -4.67
C GLN A 29 9.07 8.92 -5.87
N GLN A 30 9.40 7.74 -6.39
CA GLN A 30 10.21 7.57 -7.60
C GLN A 30 9.41 7.74 -8.90
N GLY A 31 8.10 7.97 -8.82
CA GLY A 31 7.22 8.15 -9.98
C GLY A 31 6.54 6.88 -10.50
N TYR A 32 6.67 5.74 -9.80
CA TYR A 32 5.95 4.53 -10.19
C TYR A 32 4.43 4.69 -10.04
N SER A 33 3.67 4.11 -10.97
CA SER A 33 2.22 4.11 -10.87
C SER A 33 1.72 3.29 -9.67
N ASN A 34 0.53 3.60 -9.16
CA ASN A 34 -0.07 2.88 -8.03
C ASN A 34 -0.13 1.37 -8.30
N LYS A 35 -0.49 0.98 -9.53
CA LYS A 35 -0.64 -0.42 -9.94
C LYS A 35 0.70 -1.15 -9.97
N GLU A 36 1.74 -0.51 -10.51
CA GLU A 36 3.10 -1.08 -10.52
C GLU A 36 3.67 -1.18 -9.11
N ALA A 37 3.51 -0.12 -8.30
CA ALA A 37 3.96 -0.13 -6.92
C ALA A 37 3.24 -1.22 -6.09
N CYS A 38 1.93 -1.40 -6.27
CA CYS A 38 1.19 -2.49 -5.63
C CYS A 38 1.68 -3.88 -6.06
N ARG A 39 1.97 -4.05 -7.35
CA ARG A 39 2.46 -5.33 -7.89
C ARG A 39 3.87 -5.66 -7.40
N LEU A 40 4.75 -4.66 -7.30
CA LEU A 40 6.11 -4.81 -6.74
C LEU A 40 6.07 -5.14 -5.25
N VAL A 41 5.24 -4.45 -4.47
CA VAL A 41 5.13 -4.66 -3.02
C VAL A 41 4.30 -5.91 -2.66
N GLY A 42 3.47 -6.40 -3.58
CA GLY A 42 2.61 -7.57 -3.38
C GLY A 42 1.36 -7.27 -2.56
N VAL A 43 0.78 -6.09 -2.74
CA VAL A 43 -0.45 -5.63 -2.05
C VAL A 43 -1.58 -5.46 -3.06
N ASP A 44 -2.82 -5.60 -2.59
CA ASP A 44 -4.00 -5.31 -3.40
C ASP A 44 -4.06 -3.83 -3.81
N GLU A 45 -4.56 -3.56 -5.01
CA GLU A 45 -4.65 -2.20 -5.55
C GLU A 45 -5.51 -1.28 -4.67
N ARG A 46 -6.58 -1.80 -4.02
CA ARG A 46 -7.39 -1.02 -3.08
C ARG A 46 -6.58 -0.57 -1.87
N THR A 47 -5.63 -1.39 -1.42
CA THR A 47 -4.74 -1.06 -0.30
C THR A 47 -3.79 0.06 -0.68
N GLY A 48 -3.15 0.00 -1.85
CA GLY A 48 -2.31 1.08 -2.36
C GLY A 48 -3.08 2.38 -2.55
N ARG A 49 -4.32 2.31 -3.08
CA ARG A 49 -5.20 3.47 -3.25
C ARG A 49 -5.51 4.14 -1.90
N LYS A 50 -5.74 3.35 -0.86
CA LYS A 50 -5.96 3.83 0.51
C LYS A 50 -4.69 4.42 1.15
N TRP A 51 -3.52 3.90 0.82
CA TRP A 51 -2.25 4.47 1.29
C TRP A 51 -1.90 5.78 0.60
N ARG A 52 -2.24 5.92 -0.69
CA ARG A 52 -1.98 7.13 -1.48
C ARG A 52 -2.94 8.27 -1.13
N ASN A 53 -4.22 7.96 -1.06
CA ASN A 53 -5.27 8.98 -0.87
C ASN A 53 -5.61 9.21 0.61
N GLY A 54 -4.95 8.48 1.52
CA GLY A 54 -5.32 8.44 2.93
C GLY A 54 -6.68 7.77 3.15
N ARG A 55 -7.22 7.90 4.36
CA ARG A 55 -8.57 7.44 4.67
C ARG A 55 -9.55 8.54 4.30
N SER A 56 -10.44 8.28 3.34
CA SER A 56 -11.57 9.16 3.04
C SER A 56 -12.44 9.37 4.28
N ALA A 57 -12.89 10.61 4.49
CA ALA A 57 -13.89 10.91 5.51
C ALA A 57 -15.17 10.12 5.21
N ASP A 58 -15.71 9.46 6.24
CA ASP A 58 -17.04 8.87 6.21
C ASP A 58 -17.94 9.64 7.19
N ARG A 59 -19.27 9.54 7.05
CA ARG A 59 -20.24 10.18 7.95
C ARG A 59 -19.97 9.88 9.43
N ARG A 60 -19.32 8.76 9.76
CA ARG A 60 -18.97 8.37 11.14
C ARG A 60 -17.54 8.73 11.58
N GLN A 61 -16.62 9.08 10.68
CA GLN A 61 -15.21 9.34 11.04
C GLN A 61 -14.54 10.40 10.16
N LYS A 62 -13.81 11.33 10.80
CA LYS A 62 -13.04 12.38 10.11
C LYS A 62 -11.92 11.79 9.24
N ALA A 63 -11.64 12.44 8.10
CA ALA A 63 -10.49 12.11 7.27
C ALA A 63 -9.20 12.21 8.07
N ALA A 64 -8.30 11.25 7.88
CA ALA A 64 -6.97 11.26 8.47
C ALA A 64 -5.92 11.03 7.35
N PRO A 65 -4.83 11.81 7.34
CA PRO A 65 -3.73 11.66 6.38
C PRO A 65 -3.00 10.31 6.53
#